data_AF-E3NBM8-F1
#
_entry.id   AF-E3NBM8-F1
#
_cell.length_a   1.000
_cell.length_b   1.000
_cell.length_c   1.000
_cell.angle_alpha   90.00
_cell.angle_beta   90.00
_cell.angle_gamma   90.00
#
_symmetry.space_group_name_H-M   'P 1'
#
loop_
_entity.id
_entity.type
_entity.pdbx_description
1 polymer ?
#
loop_
_entity_poly.entity_id
_entity_poly.type
_entity_poly.pdbx_seq_one_letter_code
_entity_poly.pdbx_strand_id
1 'polypeptide(L)'
;MCSALALRANNSKLKLWSFIFACVGLTVTGFAPRIAVFIWEIPPQLIILRLKRVTSRPGSTRFGSVCKFKCDDCFLEYTDILIPRVLKDCGHTICEDCADELLAENYQRHLRCPVCNKVTLVYGTGKMLPRNYVITDLMAMAN
;
A
#
# COMPACT_ATOMS: atom_id res chain seq x y z
N MET A 1 -66.57 -59.91 7.74
CA MET A 1 -66.59 -58.45 7.47
C MET A 1 -65.56 -57.83 8.41
N CYS A 2 -64.35 -57.60 7.89
CA CYS A 2 -63.84 -56.26 7.52
C CYS A 2 -63.25 -55.49 8.71
N SER A 3 -61.91 -55.43 8.70
CA SER A 3 -61.11 -54.20 8.86
C SER A 3 -61.02 -53.51 10.21
N ALA A 4 -59.86 -53.65 10.88
CA ALA A 4 -59.00 -52.52 11.26
C ALA A 4 -57.66 -53.03 11.82
N LEU A 5 -56.72 -53.24 10.91
CA LEU A 5 -55.28 -53.14 11.17
C LEU A 5 -54.98 -51.70 11.62
N ALA A 6 -54.23 -51.51 12.71
CA ALA A 6 -52.97 -50.75 12.68
C ALA A 6 -52.28 -50.77 14.04
N LEU A 7 -51.05 -51.24 13.97
CA LEU A 7 -50.04 -51.41 15.01
C LEU A 7 -49.66 -50.10 15.71
N ARG A 8 -49.31 -50.27 16.98
CA ARG A 8 -48.49 -49.41 17.84
C ARG A 8 -47.06 -49.28 17.26
N ALA A 9 -46.60 -48.05 16.96
CA ALA A 9 -45.18 -47.71 16.77
C ALA A 9 -45.01 -46.19 16.95
N ASN A 10 -44.47 -45.73 18.08
CA ASN A 10 -43.04 -45.47 18.30
C ASN A 10 -42.46 -44.41 17.35
N ASN A 11 -42.72 -43.14 17.66
CA ASN A 11 -42.20 -42.00 16.90
C ASN A 11 -40.70 -41.79 17.17
N SER A 12 -39.88 -42.38 16.29
CA SER A 12 -38.41 -42.31 16.25
C SER A 12 -37.82 -40.90 16.02
N LYS A 13 -38.65 -39.86 15.85
CA LYS A 13 -38.20 -38.48 15.60
C LYS A 13 -38.02 -37.60 16.84
N LEU A 14 -38.57 -37.98 18.00
CA LEU A 14 -38.42 -37.19 19.24
C LEU A 14 -37.14 -37.57 20.01
N LYS A 15 -36.70 -38.83 19.90
CA LYS A 15 -35.42 -39.30 20.49
C LYS A 15 -34.20 -38.77 19.74
N LEU A 16 -34.31 -38.55 18.43
CA LEU A 16 -33.21 -38.01 17.63
C LEU A 16 -32.88 -36.55 17.98
N TRP A 17 -33.90 -35.74 18.32
CA TRP A 17 -33.69 -34.37 18.77
C TRP A 17 -33.11 -34.27 20.18
N SER A 18 -33.43 -35.23 21.05
CA SER A 18 -32.82 -35.31 22.40
C SER A 18 -31.34 -35.69 22.36
N PHE A 19 -30.91 -36.52 21.40
CA PHE A 19 -29.49 -36.81 21.17
C PHE A 19 -28.72 -35.61 20.57
N ILE A 20 -29.36 -34.84 19.69
CA ILE A 20 -28.74 -33.63 19.12
C ILE A 20 -28.55 -32.54 20.19
N PHE A 21 -29.56 -32.29 21.04
CA PHE A 21 -29.42 -31.33 22.14
C PHE A 21 -28.39 -31.78 23.21
N ALA A 22 -28.24 -33.09 23.45
CA ALA A 22 -27.20 -33.61 24.35
C ALA A 22 -25.78 -33.52 23.76
N CYS A 23 -25.60 -33.77 22.45
CA CYS A 23 -24.30 -33.62 21.78
C CYS A 23 -23.87 -32.16 21.58
N VAL A 24 -24.83 -31.24 21.42
CA VAL A 24 -24.54 -29.79 21.33
C VAL A 24 -24.35 -29.16 22.73
N GLY A 25 -24.95 -29.74 23.79
CA GLY A 25 -24.75 -29.28 25.17
C GLY A 25 -23.43 -29.71 25.82
N LEU A 26 -22.83 -30.82 25.39
CA LEU A 26 -21.61 -31.37 26.02
C LEU A 26 -20.29 -30.86 25.43
N THR A 27 -20.32 -30.11 24.32
CA THR A 27 -19.14 -29.37 23.83
C THR A 27 -19.03 -27.96 24.40
N VAL A 28 -20.07 -27.48 25.10
CA VAL A 28 -20.14 -26.10 25.64
C VAL A 28 -19.60 -26.00 27.08
N THR A 29 -19.28 -27.12 27.74
CA THR A 29 -18.67 -27.13 29.09
C THR A 29 -17.24 -27.65 29.13
N GLY A 30 -16.53 -27.68 27.99
CA GLY A 30 -15.22 -28.33 27.84
C GLY A 30 -14.10 -27.48 27.25
N PHE A 31 -14.31 -26.19 27.01
CA PHE A 31 -13.22 -25.25 26.71
C PHE A 31 -13.37 -24.06 27.63
N ALA A 32 -12.66 -24.12 28.76
CA ALA A 32 -12.34 -22.93 29.53
C ALA A 32 -11.91 -21.83 28.53
N PRO A 33 -12.48 -20.61 28.59
CA PRO A 33 -12.07 -19.54 27.71
C PRO A 33 -10.69 -19.06 28.18
N ARG A 34 -9.65 -19.84 27.88
CA ARG A 34 -8.24 -19.42 27.94
C ARG A 34 -7.89 -18.53 26.74
N ILE A 35 -8.85 -17.70 26.30
CA ILE A 35 -8.68 -16.69 25.26
C ILE A 35 -9.31 -15.36 25.71
N ALA A 36 -9.47 -15.16 27.03
CA ALA A 36 -9.80 -13.85 27.62
C ALA A 36 -8.59 -13.18 28.29
N VAL A 37 -7.36 -13.64 27.96
CA VAL A 37 -6.10 -13.06 28.47
C VAL A 37 -5.17 -12.61 27.32
N PHE A 38 -5.60 -12.69 26.06
CA PHE A 38 -4.80 -12.30 24.90
C PHE A 38 -5.40 -11.10 24.13
N ILE A 39 -6.05 -10.17 24.84
CA ILE A 39 -6.47 -8.85 24.30
C ILE A 39 -5.96 -7.69 25.19
N TRP A 40 -4.89 -7.89 25.98
CA TRP A 40 -4.28 -6.77 26.73
C TRP A 40 -2.75 -6.64 26.62
N GLU A 41 -2.06 -7.54 25.94
CA GLU A 41 -0.61 -7.37 25.69
C GLU A 41 -0.33 -7.28 24.20
N ILE A 42 -1.00 -6.34 23.52
CA ILE A 42 -0.44 -5.76 22.30
C ILE A 42 0.33 -4.51 22.73
N PRO A 43 1.67 -4.59 22.82
CA PRO A 43 2.49 -3.43 23.15
C PRO A 43 2.21 -2.26 22.19
N PRO A 44 1.83 -1.06 22.67
CA PRO A 44 1.57 0.11 21.82
C PRO A 44 2.82 0.67 21.10
N GLN A 45 4.00 0.07 21.27
CA GLN A 45 5.27 0.61 20.77
C GLN A 45 5.59 0.38 19.28
N LEU A 46 4.66 -0.12 18.45
CA LEU A 46 4.90 -0.29 16.99
C LEU A 46 4.12 0.67 16.07
N ILE A 47 3.44 1.70 16.62
CA ILE A 47 2.84 2.81 15.83
C ILE A 47 3.76 4.05 15.78
N ILE A 48 5.05 3.89 16.11
CA ILE A 48 6.07 4.91 15.84
C ILE A 48 7.17 4.29 14.97
N LEU A 49 6.78 3.61 13.89
CA LEU A 49 7.68 3.47 12.74
C LEU A 49 7.87 4.86 12.15
N ARG A 50 8.90 5.54 12.65
CA ARG A 50 9.66 6.60 11.98
C ARG A 50 8.92 7.18 10.77
N LEU A 51 7.96 8.05 11.07
CA LEU A 51 8.00 9.34 10.42
C LEU A 51 9.36 9.96 10.81
N LYS A 52 10.43 9.59 10.10
CA LYS A 52 11.40 10.60 9.65
C LYS A 52 10.62 11.48 8.67
N ARG A 53 9.62 12.17 9.20
CA ARG A 53 9.13 13.43 8.69
C ARG A 53 10.41 14.25 8.68
N VAL A 54 10.95 14.42 7.48
CA VAL A 54 11.93 15.46 7.19
C VAL A 54 11.46 16.67 7.98
N THR A 55 12.20 17.01 9.03
CA THR A 55 12.00 18.27 9.74
C THR A 55 12.51 19.33 8.79
N SER A 56 11.72 19.67 7.79
CA SER A 56 11.77 21.00 7.22
C SER A 56 11.43 21.92 8.38
N ARG A 57 12.43 22.68 8.81
CA ARG A 57 12.27 23.70 9.85
C ARG A 57 11.15 24.65 9.40
N PRO A 58 10.11 24.92 10.19
CA PRO A 58 9.17 26.00 9.88
C PRO A 58 9.85 27.30 10.32
N GLY A 59 10.66 27.86 9.42
CA GLY A 59 11.29 29.16 9.59
C GLY A 59 10.66 30.16 8.63
N SER A 60 9.93 31.12 9.21
CA SER A 60 9.55 32.41 8.63
C SER A 60 8.32 32.47 7.71
N THR A 61 7.21 32.92 8.29
CA THR A 61 6.15 33.64 7.59
C THR A 61 6.67 34.97 7.02
N ARG A 62 6.65 35.13 5.69
CA ARG A 62 6.09 36.24 4.89
C ARG A 62 6.83 36.38 3.55
N PHE A 63 6.03 36.58 2.50
CA PHE A 63 6.34 36.57 1.06
C PHE A 63 6.55 35.18 0.45
N GLY A 64 5.65 34.83 -0.47
CA GLY A 64 5.65 33.59 -1.24
C GLY A 64 7.00 33.35 -1.88
N SER A 65 7.78 32.49 -1.24
CA SER A 65 9.00 31.96 -1.84
C SER A 65 8.53 30.90 -2.82
N VAL A 66 8.52 31.23 -4.11
CA VAL A 66 8.24 30.24 -5.15
C VAL A 66 9.32 29.16 -5.03
N CYS A 67 8.92 27.96 -4.60
CA CYS A 67 9.80 26.80 -4.59
C CYS A 67 10.15 26.48 -6.05
N LYS A 68 11.37 26.82 -6.46
CA LYS A 68 11.85 26.47 -7.80
C LYS A 68 12.23 24.98 -7.81
N PHE A 69 11.51 24.20 -8.59
CA PHE A 69 11.79 22.77 -8.76
C PHE A 69 12.95 22.59 -9.74
N LYS A 70 13.97 21.84 -9.33
CA LYS A 70 15.17 21.58 -10.13
C LYS A 70 15.41 20.08 -10.24
N CYS A 71 16.03 19.66 -11.34
CA CYS A 71 16.48 18.29 -11.51
C CYS A 71 17.67 17.98 -10.59
N ASP A 72 17.67 16.81 -9.96
CA ASP A 72 18.77 16.39 -9.06
C ASP A 72 20.06 16.01 -9.82
N ASP A 73 19.99 15.83 -11.14
CA ASP A 73 21.12 15.40 -11.98
C ASP A 73 21.78 16.58 -12.71
N CYS A 74 21.02 17.30 -13.53
CA CYS A 74 21.51 18.44 -14.30
C CYS A 74 21.35 19.80 -13.59
N PHE A 75 20.69 19.84 -12.43
CA PHE A 75 20.43 21.06 -11.63
C PHE A 75 19.64 22.16 -12.36
N LEU A 76 19.07 21.85 -13.54
CA LEU A 76 18.23 22.77 -14.30
C LEU A 76 16.83 22.88 -13.69
N GLU A 77 16.25 24.08 -13.78
CA GLU A 77 14.86 24.31 -13.39
C GLU A 77 13.93 23.58 -14.35
N TYR A 78 12.96 22.85 -13.80
CA TYR A 78 11.95 22.21 -14.61
C TYR A 78 11.09 23.28 -15.31
N THR A 79 10.66 22.98 -16.53
CA THR A 79 9.86 23.84 -17.38
C THR A 79 8.88 22.98 -18.18
N ASP A 80 8.04 23.59 -19.02
CA ASP A 80 7.17 22.83 -19.94
C ASP A 80 7.94 21.95 -20.93
N ILE A 81 9.22 22.29 -21.16
CA ILE A 81 10.15 21.55 -22.01
C ILE A 81 10.90 20.51 -21.16
N LEU A 82 11.45 20.94 -20.02
CA LEU A 82 12.20 20.07 -19.11
C LEU A 82 11.24 19.32 -18.19
N ILE A 83 10.67 18.22 -18.71
CA ILE A 83 9.60 17.48 -18.05
C ILE A 83 10.16 16.62 -16.90
N PRO A 84 9.62 16.74 -15.66
CA PRO A 84 10.00 15.88 -14.54
C PRO A 84 9.41 14.46 -14.69
N ARG A 85 10.27 13.45 -14.64
CA ARG A 85 9.97 12.02 -14.72
C ARG A 85 10.33 11.31 -13.42
N VAL A 86 9.44 10.46 -12.92
CA VAL A 86 9.61 9.71 -11.66
C VAL A 86 10.15 8.32 -11.92
N LEU A 87 11.19 7.93 -11.18
CA LEU A 87 11.75 6.60 -11.20
C LEU A 87 10.89 5.64 -10.39
N LYS A 88 10.38 4.57 -11.02
CA LYS A 88 9.39 3.66 -10.42
C LYS A 88 9.90 2.94 -9.17
N ASP A 89 11.18 2.59 -9.12
CA ASP A 89 11.72 1.77 -8.02
C ASP A 89 12.16 2.58 -6.80
N CYS A 90 12.47 3.87 -6.96
CA CYS A 90 12.96 4.72 -5.86
C CYS A 90 12.11 5.95 -5.57
N GLY A 91 11.27 6.41 -6.50
CA GLY A 91 10.43 7.59 -6.34
C GLY A 91 11.16 8.93 -6.50
N HIS A 92 12.45 8.94 -6.83
CA HIS A 92 13.16 10.17 -7.16
C HIS A 92 12.77 10.69 -8.54
N THR A 93 12.90 12.00 -8.72
CA THR A 93 12.48 12.67 -9.96
C THR A 93 13.71 13.17 -10.71
N ILE A 94 13.78 12.89 -12.00
CA ILE A 94 14.83 13.38 -12.91
C ILE A 94 14.19 14.01 -14.15
N CYS A 95 14.95 14.76 -14.94
CA CYS A 95 14.44 15.33 -16.17
C CYS A 95 14.32 14.28 -17.28
N GLU A 96 13.44 14.50 -18.26
CA GLU A 96 13.27 13.58 -19.41
C GLU A 96 14.58 13.40 -20.19
N ASP A 97 15.29 14.50 -20.49
CA ASP A 97 16.56 14.46 -21.20
C ASP A 97 17.64 13.69 -20.43
N CYS A 98 17.72 13.92 -19.12
CA CYS A 98 18.61 13.22 -18.20
C CYS A 98 18.31 11.72 -18.20
N ALA A 99 17.02 11.36 -18.20
CA ALA A 99 16.61 9.96 -18.25
C ALA A 99 17.00 9.31 -19.59
N ASP A 100 16.85 10.02 -20.70
CA ASP A 100 17.24 9.54 -22.03
C ASP A 100 18.77 9.37 -22.15
N GLU A 101 19.56 10.29 -21.61
CA GLU A 101 21.02 10.21 -21.59
C GLU A 101 21.51 9.01 -20.77
N LEU A 102 21.01 8.86 -19.54
CA LEU A 102 21.35 7.72 -18.67
C LEU A 102 20.90 6.38 -19.28
N LEU A 103 19.80 6.36 -20.03
CA LEU A 103 19.35 5.16 -20.74
C LEU A 103 20.21 4.87 -21.96
N ALA A 104 20.66 5.88 -22.69
CA ALA A 104 21.52 5.72 -23.86
C ALA A 104 22.86 5.06 -23.49
N GLU A 105 23.44 5.42 -22.33
CA GLU A 105 24.65 4.77 -21.79
C GLU A 105 24.45 3.28 -21.50
N ASN A 106 23.21 2.87 -21.23
CA ASN A 106 22.86 1.55 -20.71
C ASN A 106 22.02 0.72 -21.69
N TYR A 107 22.19 0.97 -22.99
CA TYR A 107 21.50 0.29 -24.09
C TYR A 107 19.96 0.34 -23.99
N GLN A 108 19.40 1.39 -23.40
CA GLN A 108 17.95 1.60 -23.21
C GLN A 108 17.25 0.47 -22.44
N ARG A 109 17.97 -0.19 -21.52
CA ARG A 109 17.44 -1.31 -20.71
C ARG A 109 17.18 -0.95 -19.26
N HIS A 110 18.06 -0.13 -18.70
CA HIS A 110 18.06 0.20 -17.29
C HIS A 110 18.76 1.54 -17.08
N LEU A 111 18.41 2.22 -16.00
CA LEU A 111 19.08 3.45 -15.60
C LEU A 111 19.30 3.42 -14.08
N ARG A 112 20.33 4.12 -13.62
CA ARG A 112 20.65 4.23 -12.19
C ARG A 112 20.23 5.59 -11.69
N CYS A 113 19.51 5.62 -10.57
CA CYS A 113 19.13 6.87 -9.94
C CYS A 113 20.38 7.60 -9.41
N PRO A 114 20.61 8.88 -9.76
CA PRO A 114 21.79 9.63 -9.30
C PRO A 114 21.77 9.91 -7.78
N VAL A 115 20.57 9.93 -7.16
CA VAL A 115 20.41 10.24 -5.74
C VAL A 115 20.65 9.03 -4.83
N CYS A 116 20.15 7.87 -5.22
CA CYS A 116 20.13 6.68 -4.36
C CYS A 116 20.79 5.44 -4.99
N ASN A 117 21.34 5.54 -6.19
CA ASN A 117 21.97 4.46 -6.96
C ASN A 117 21.09 3.22 -7.20
N LYS A 118 19.77 3.32 -6.97
CA LYS A 118 18.84 2.23 -7.27
C LYS A 118 18.68 2.10 -8.79
N VAL A 119 18.76 0.86 -9.27
CA VAL A 119 18.53 0.52 -10.67
C VAL A 119 17.03 0.49 -10.94
N THR A 120 16.62 1.17 -12.01
CA THR A 120 15.27 1.11 -12.56
C THR A 120 15.29 0.53 -13.96
N LEU A 121 14.46 -0.48 -14.19
CA LEU A 121 14.29 -1.09 -15.51
C LEU A 121 13.33 -0.24 -16.34
N VAL A 122 13.80 0.24 -17.48
CA VAL A 122 13.01 0.98 -18.46
C VAL A 122 13.30 0.36 -19.82
N TYR A 123 12.26 -0.18 -20.45
CA TYR A 123 12.37 -0.76 -21.78
C TYR A 123 11.98 0.30 -22.81
N GLY A 124 12.94 1.13 -23.24
CA GLY A 124 12.70 2.21 -24.20
C GLY A 124 13.31 3.54 -23.76
N THR A 125 12.59 4.64 -24.02
CA THR A 125 13.04 6.02 -23.74
C THR A 125 12.52 6.53 -22.39
N GLY A 126 13.13 7.61 -21.89
CA GLY A 126 12.74 8.35 -20.70
C GLY A 126 11.28 8.81 -20.72
N LYS A 127 10.68 8.98 -21.90
CA LYS A 127 9.23 9.23 -22.09
C LYS A 127 8.32 8.17 -21.46
N MET A 128 8.79 6.93 -21.34
CA MET A 128 8.03 5.82 -20.75
C MET A 128 7.99 5.87 -19.23
N LEU A 129 8.82 6.70 -18.60
CA LEU A 129 8.74 6.96 -17.17
C LEU A 129 7.51 7.82 -16.85
N PRO A 130 6.84 7.56 -15.73
CA PRO A 130 5.69 8.36 -15.30
C PRO A 130 6.11 9.81 -15.08
N ARG A 131 5.29 10.75 -15.57
CA ARG A 131 5.47 12.18 -15.33
C ARG A 131 5.11 12.53 -13.89
N ASN A 132 5.86 13.44 -13.26
CA ASN A 132 5.52 13.99 -11.96
C ASN A 132 4.52 15.15 -12.09
N TYR A 133 3.22 14.84 -12.07
CA TYR A 133 2.17 15.86 -12.19
C TYR A 133 2.18 16.86 -11.02
N VAL A 134 2.59 16.46 -9.82
CA VAL A 134 2.65 17.38 -8.66
C VAL A 134 3.60 18.55 -8.93
N ILE A 135 4.79 18.24 -9.45
CA ILE A 135 5.80 19.25 -9.78
C ILE A 135 5.32 20.12 -10.95
N THR A 136 4.72 19.52 -11.98
CA THR A 136 4.15 20.25 -13.12
C THR A 136 3.01 21.20 -12.70
N ASP A 137 2.11 20.76 -11.83
CA ASP A 137 0.99 21.57 -11.34
C ASP A 137 1.50 22.76 -10.51
N LEU A 138 2.52 22.53 -9.67
CA LEU A 138 3.12 23.59 -8.86
C LEU A 138 3.87 24.63 -9.73
N MET A 139 4.49 24.21 -10.83
CA MET A 139 5.03 25.14 -11.83
C MET A 139 3.95 25.97 -12.50
N ALA A 140 2.83 25.34 -12.88
CA ALA A 140 1.71 26.03 -13.51
C ALA A 140 1.02 27.04 -12.58
N MET A 141 1.05 26.82 -11.26
CA MET A 141 0.53 27.76 -10.26
C MET A 141 1.49 28.92 -9.95
N ALA A 142 2.77 28.79 -10.33
CA ALA A 142 3.82 29.78 -10.06
C ALA A 142 4.04 30.76 -11.22
N ASN A 143 3.38 30.55 -12.36
CA ASN A 143 3.50 31.33 -13.60
C ASN A 143 2.24 32.19 -13.81
#